data_AF-A0A2V5YLX0-F1
#
_entry.id   AF-A0A2V5YLX0-F1
#
_cell.length_a   1.000
_cell.length_b   1.000
_cell.length_c   1.000
_cell.angle_alpha   90.00
_cell.angle_beta   90.00
_cell.angle_gamma   90.00
#
_symmetry.space_group_name_H-M   'P 1'
#
loop_
_entity.id
_entity.type
_entity.pdbx_description
1 polymer ?
#
loop_
_entity_poly.entity_id
_entity_poly.type
_entity_poly.pdbx_seq_one_letter_code
_entity_poly.pdbx_strand_id
1 'polypeptide(L)'
;MTLVAASGAIAFFAYCQLRWGHWDLYMLTQAAGWAIVPDYLAVFKPDSYRWLVPALNDPIEASQLSMTLGAVLFVAIAVCELLPAIRRRTGLSVRVGIYFCAATIYYFSVSGVACVDMESMLRYEFCAYVLIVLALLNFLRQFRTPPVWVRALGTAAVALVSAAGLCLQGWYVWNFTRGNWVA
;
A
#
# COMPACT_ATOMS: atom_id res chain seq x y z
N MET A 1 -13.32 20.18 -6.61
CA MET A 1 -13.55 18.94 -5.83
C MET A 1 -12.44 18.70 -4.80
N THR A 2 -11.16 18.69 -5.18
CA THR A 2 -10.02 18.49 -4.24
C THR A 2 -9.90 19.56 -3.15
N LEU A 3 -10.06 20.84 -3.50
CA LEU A 3 -10.02 21.95 -2.53
C LEU A 3 -11.14 21.87 -1.48
N VAL A 4 -12.34 21.42 -1.89
CA VAL A 4 -13.50 21.28 -1.00
C VAL A 4 -13.30 20.12 -0.02
N ALA A 5 -12.75 19.00 -0.49
CA ALA A 5 -12.39 17.87 0.37
C ALA A 5 -11.27 18.24 1.36
N ALA A 6 -10.24 18.95 0.89
CA ALA A 6 -9.16 19.43 1.74
C ALA A 6 -9.65 20.43 2.80
N SER A 7 -10.52 21.38 2.43
CA SER A 7 -11.11 22.32 3.38
C SER A 7 -12.00 21.62 4.41
N GLY A 8 -12.74 20.58 4.00
CA GLY A 8 -13.55 19.78 4.92
C GLY A 8 -12.70 19.04 5.95
N ALA A 9 -11.60 18.41 5.53
CA ALA A 9 -10.68 17.73 6.43
C ALA A 9 -10.01 18.71 7.41
N ILE A 10 -9.52 19.86 6.91
CA ILE A 10 -8.90 20.89 7.75
C ILE A 10 -9.90 21.45 8.76
N ALA A 11 -11.13 21.74 8.32
CA ALA A 11 -12.19 22.23 9.20
C ALA A 11 -12.54 21.21 10.29
N PHE A 12 -12.57 19.91 9.96
CA PHE A 12 -12.78 18.86 10.94
C PHE A 12 -11.67 18.81 11.98
N PHE A 13 -10.39 18.79 11.58
CA PHE A 13 -9.28 18.79 12.53
C PHE A 13 -9.23 20.06 13.38
N ALA A 14 -9.50 21.23 12.78
CA ALA A 14 -9.59 22.48 13.51
C ALA A 14 -10.74 22.48 14.52
N TYR A 15 -11.91 21.97 14.13
CA TYR A 15 -13.03 21.79 15.04
C TYR A 15 -12.68 20.84 16.19
N CYS A 16 -12.00 19.72 15.91
CA CYS A 16 -11.56 18.80 16.95
C CYS A 16 -10.62 19.47 17.95
N GLN A 17 -9.64 20.22 17.45
CA GLN A 17 -8.70 20.97 18.26
C GLN A 17 -9.41 22.02 19.15
N LEU A 18 -10.37 22.75 18.59
CA LEU A 18 -11.13 23.76 19.32
C LEU A 18 -12.08 23.15 20.36
N ARG A 19 -12.71 22.01 20.04
CA ARG A 19 -13.73 21.40 20.89
C ARG A 19 -13.15 20.54 22.01
N TRP A 20 -12.10 19.78 21.72
CA TRP A 20 -11.53 18.78 22.62
C TRP A 20 -10.07 19.06 23.02
N GLY A 21 -9.44 20.11 22.48
CA GLY A 21 -8.03 20.41 22.73
C GLY A 21 -7.05 19.49 22.00
N HIS A 22 -7.56 18.50 21.28
CA HIS A 22 -6.80 17.47 20.58
C HIS A 22 -7.31 17.30 19.15
N TRP A 23 -6.40 17.35 18.19
CA TRP A 23 -6.66 17.07 16.78
C TRP A 23 -6.39 15.60 16.44
N ASP A 24 -5.65 14.92 17.31
CA ASP A 24 -5.10 13.56 17.17
C ASP A 24 -5.89 12.52 17.98
N LEU A 25 -7.19 12.75 18.19
CA LEU A 25 -8.07 11.87 18.97
C LEU A 25 -7.97 10.40 18.54
N TYR A 26 -7.80 10.14 17.25
CA TYR A 26 -7.58 8.78 16.74
C TYR A 26 -6.27 8.16 17.27
N MET A 27 -5.16 8.89 17.25
CA MET A 27 -3.89 8.38 17.78
C MET A 27 -3.96 8.18 19.30
N LEU A 28 -4.61 9.08 20.03
CA LEU A 28 -4.83 8.93 21.47
C LEU A 28 -5.62 7.67 21.81
N THR A 29 -6.66 7.35 21.03
CA THR A 29 -7.44 6.10 21.23
C THR A 29 -6.66 4.85 20.88
N GLN A 30 -5.83 4.89 19.83
CA GLN A 30 -4.93 3.77 19.48
C GLN A 30 -3.85 3.55 20.56
N ALA A 31 -3.26 4.63 21.09
CA ALA A 31 -2.29 4.55 22.17
C ALA A 31 -2.92 4.04 23.47
N ALA A 32 -4.09 4.55 23.86
CA ALA A 32 -4.75 4.15 25.10
C ALA A 32 -5.37 2.73 25.03
N GLY A 33 -5.91 2.33 23.87
CA GLY A 33 -6.59 1.05 23.71
C GLY A 33 -5.67 -0.11 23.33
N TRP A 34 -4.61 0.17 22.58
CA TRP A 34 -3.78 -0.85 21.92
C TRP A 34 -2.27 -0.63 22.13
N ALA A 35 -1.87 0.35 22.97
CA ALA A 35 -0.47 0.71 23.21
C ALA A 35 0.33 1.04 21.93
N ILE A 36 -0.36 1.50 20.88
CA ILE A 36 0.27 1.83 19.60
C ILE A 36 0.94 3.20 19.71
N VAL A 37 2.26 3.24 19.48
CA VAL A 37 3.07 4.46 19.48
C VAL A 37 3.77 4.58 18.12
N PRO A 38 3.63 5.70 17.41
CA PRO A 38 4.23 5.84 16.09
C PRO A 38 5.76 5.91 16.16
N ASP A 39 6.43 5.10 15.36
CA ASP A 39 7.86 5.15 15.13
C ASP A 39 8.15 5.68 13.72
N TYR A 40 8.32 7.00 13.63
CA TYR A 40 8.58 7.69 12.36
C TYR A 40 9.91 7.29 11.69
N LEU A 41 10.84 6.69 12.44
CA LEU A 41 12.12 6.23 11.91
C LEU A 41 12.07 4.76 11.46
N ALA A 42 10.95 4.06 11.66
CA ALA A 42 10.81 2.64 11.31
C ALA A 42 11.09 2.35 9.83
N VAL A 43 10.78 3.29 8.92
CA VAL A 43 11.08 3.14 7.48
C VAL A 43 12.58 3.01 7.22
N PHE A 44 13.44 3.56 8.09
CA PHE A 44 14.89 3.47 7.94
C PHE A 44 15.51 2.32 8.74
N LYS A 45 14.73 1.64 9.58
CA LYS A 45 15.23 0.55 10.42
C LYS A 45 15.28 -0.74 9.59
N PRO A 46 16.46 -1.39 9.47
CA PRO A 46 16.57 -2.65 8.75
C PRO A 46 15.75 -3.77 9.41
N ASP A 47 15.57 -3.70 10.73
CA ASP A 47 14.79 -4.68 11.51
C ASP A 47 13.30 -4.72 11.12
N SER A 48 12.80 -3.64 10.52
CA SER A 48 11.44 -3.58 10.01
C SER A 48 11.27 -4.38 8.71
N TYR A 49 12.36 -4.72 8.01
CA TYR A 49 12.30 -5.45 6.74
C TYR A 49 12.49 -6.97 6.92
N ARG A 50 11.39 -7.72 6.86
CA ARG A 50 11.43 -9.19 6.88
C ARG A 50 11.46 -9.80 5.48
N TRP A 51 12.55 -10.50 5.16
CA TRP A 51 12.80 -11.13 3.85
C TRP A 51 12.44 -12.62 3.78
N LEU A 52 12.00 -13.20 4.89
CA LEU A 52 11.69 -14.63 4.94
C LEU A 52 10.44 -14.91 4.09
N VAL A 53 10.51 -15.90 3.18
CA VAL A 53 9.33 -16.40 2.48
C VAL A 53 8.39 -16.98 3.54
N PRO A 54 7.21 -16.40 3.76
CA PRO A 54 6.41 -16.71 4.92
C PRO A 54 5.82 -18.11 4.72
N ALA A 55 5.70 -18.87 5.80
CA ALA A 55 4.85 -20.05 5.75
C ALA A 55 3.44 -19.57 5.40
N LEU A 56 2.83 -20.10 4.32
CA LEU A 56 1.47 -19.71 3.92
C LEU A 56 0.43 -19.92 5.03
N ASN A 57 0.77 -20.73 6.04
CA ASN A 57 -0.04 -21.03 7.23
C ASN A 57 -0.04 -19.92 8.29
N ASP A 58 0.89 -18.96 8.24
CA ASP A 58 1.03 -17.92 9.27
C ASP A 58 0.66 -16.52 8.72
N PRO A 59 -0.51 -15.95 9.10
CA PRO A 59 -0.99 -14.65 8.60
C PRO A 59 -0.04 -13.49 8.94
N ILE A 60 0.62 -13.59 10.09
CA ILE A 60 1.47 -12.55 10.65
C ILE A 60 2.70 -12.37 9.77
N GLU A 61 3.39 -13.46 9.43
CA GLU A 61 4.57 -13.41 8.57
C GLU A 61 4.22 -12.94 7.15
N ALA A 62 3.08 -13.41 6.61
CA ALA A 62 2.59 -12.97 5.31
C ALA A 62 2.30 -11.46 5.29
N SER A 63 1.76 -10.93 6.39
CA SER A 63 1.52 -9.50 6.54
C SER A 63 2.83 -8.71 6.68
N GLN A 64 3.80 -9.21 7.44
CA GLN A 64 5.10 -8.53 7.63
C GLN A 64 5.89 -8.41 6.32
N LEU A 65 5.78 -9.40 5.44
CA LEU A 65 6.42 -9.36 4.13
C LEU A 65 5.81 -8.30 3.18
N SER A 66 4.58 -7.85 3.43
CA SER A 66 4.00 -6.76 2.62
C SER A 66 4.83 -5.48 2.70
N MET A 67 5.43 -5.19 3.86
CA MET A 67 6.33 -4.05 4.03
C MET A 67 7.51 -4.08 3.05
N THR A 68 8.16 -5.24 2.96
CA THR A 68 9.37 -5.40 2.16
C THR A 68 9.03 -5.39 0.68
N LEU A 69 7.94 -6.05 0.29
CA LEU A 69 7.41 -5.99 -1.06
C LEU A 69 7.02 -4.56 -1.46
N GLY A 70 6.38 -3.79 -0.57
CA GLY A 70 6.02 -2.39 -0.79
C GLY A 70 7.25 -1.52 -1.06
N ALA A 71 8.28 -1.61 -0.23
CA ALA A 71 9.54 -0.88 -0.45
C ALA A 71 10.23 -1.28 -1.75
N VAL A 72 10.36 -2.59 -2.02
CA VAL A 72 10.95 -3.09 -3.27
C VAL A 72 10.18 -2.59 -4.48
N LEU A 73 8.85 -2.54 -4.40
CA LEU A 73 7.98 -2.01 -5.44
C LEU A 73 8.24 -0.52 -5.69
N PHE A 74 8.36 0.30 -4.63
CA PHE A 74 8.72 1.72 -4.79
C PHE A 74 10.11 1.91 -5.41
N VAL A 75 11.10 1.11 -5.00
CA VAL A 75 12.44 1.14 -5.61
C VAL A 75 12.37 0.74 -7.08
N ALA A 76 11.66 -0.34 -7.42
CA ALA A 76 11.48 -0.78 -8.79
C ALA A 76 10.81 0.29 -9.66
N ILE A 77 9.77 0.96 -9.13
CA ILE A 77 9.10 2.08 -9.81
C ILE A 77 10.07 3.24 -10.03
N ALA A 78 10.84 3.63 -9.00
CA ALA A 78 11.82 4.70 -9.11
C ALA A 78 12.87 4.39 -10.17
N VAL A 79 13.40 3.17 -10.20
CA VAL A 79 14.35 2.71 -11.22
C VAL A 79 13.70 2.76 -12.61
N CYS A 80 12.48 2.23 -12.78
CA CYS A 80 11.78 2.24 -14.06
C CYS A 80 11.52 3.66 -14.59
N GLU A 81 11.11 4.59 -13.74
CA GLU A 81 10.84 5.98 -14.14
C GLU A 81 12.12 6.78 -14.40
N LEU A 82 13.23 6.45 -13.74
CA LEU A 82 14.53 7.08 -13.97
C LEU A 82 15.21 6.60 -15.27
N LEU A 83 14.79 5.46 -15.83
CA LEU A 83 15.34 4.97 -17.09
C LEU A 83 15.09 5.98 -18.22
N PRO A 84 16.13 6.47 -18.91
CA PRO A 84 16.01 7.54 -19.91
C PRO A 84 15.13 7.14 -21.11
N ALA A 85 15.08 5.85 -21.44
CA ALA A 85 14.21 5.32 -22.50
C ALA A 85 12.71 5.50 -22.19
N ILE A 86 12.35 5.42 -20.90
CA ILE A 86 10.99 5.54 -20.41
C ILE A 86 10.64 7.02 -20.18
N ARG A 87 11.55 7.76 -19.55
CA ARG A 87 11.39 9.19 -19.25
C ARG A 87 11.18 10.04 -20.50
N ARG A 88 11.82 9.69 -21.62
CA ARG A 88 11.66 10.40 -22.91
C ARG A 88 10.29 10.17 -23.56
N ARG A 89 9.59 9.08 -23.22
CA ARG A 89 8.34 8.67 -23.87
C ARG A 89 7.10 8.96 -23.04
N THR A 90 7.26 9.33 -21.77
CA THR A 90 6.14 9.37 -20.82
C THR A 90 6.10 10.66 -20.01
N GLY A 91 4.88 11.18 -19.78
CA GLY A 91 4.65 12.35 -18.95
C GLY A 91 4.59 11.98 -17.47
N LEU A 92 5.56 12.47 -16.68
CA LEU A 92 5.74 12.11 -15.26
C LEU A 92 4.83 12.91 -14.32
N SER A 93 4.40 14.11 -14.71
CA SER A 93 3.73 15.09 -13.81
C SER A 93 2.54 14.52 -13.03
N VAL A 94 1.64 13.78 -13.69
CA VAL A 94 0.49 13.15 -13.04
C VAL A 94 0.92 11.97 -12.15
N ARG A 95 1.89 11.18 -12.58
CA ARG A 95 2.35 9.99 -11.84
C ARG A 95 3.13 10.36 -10.59
N VAL A 96 3.92 11.44 -10.61
CA VAL A 96 4.59 11.95 -9.39
C VAL A 96 3.57 12.19 -8.29
N GLY A 97 2.44 12.83 -8.60
CA GLY A 97 1.40 13.08 -7.60
C GLY A 97 0.83 11.78 -7.01
N ILE A 98 0.58 10.78 -7.86
CA ILE A 98 0.07 9.48 -7.42
C ILE A 98 1.11 8.73 -6.56
N TYR A 99 2.37 8.71 -7.00
CA TYR A 99 3.47 8.10 -6.24
C TYR A 99 3.72 8.80 -4.92
N PHE A 100 3.63 10.12 -4.88
CA PHE A 100 3.74 10.89 -3.64
C PHE A 100 2.64 10.52 -2.65
N CYS A 101 1.38 10.44 -3.10
CA CYS A 101 0.28 9.98 -2.26
C CYS A 101 0.49 8.54 -1.78
N ALA A 102 0.90 7.63 -2.67
CA ALA A 102 1.17 6.24 -2.32
C ALA A 102 2.30 6.11 -1.30
N ALA A 103 3.40 6.85 -1.48
CA ALA A 103 4.54 6.87 -0.57
C ALA A 103 4.17 7.48 0.79
N THR A 104 3.32 8.50 0.80
CA THR A 104 2.81 9.10 2.05
C THR A 104 1.96 8.11 2.84
N ILE A 105 1.07 7.38 2.17
CA ILE A 105 0.27 6.32 2.81
C ILE A 105 1.20 5.22 3.34
N TYR A 106 2.13 4.74 2.52
CA TYR A 106 3.12 3.74 2.93
C TYR A 106 3.90 4.18 4.16
N TYR A 107 4.42 5.42 4.16
CA TYR A 107 5.15 5.98 5.30
C TYR A 107 4.33 6.00 6.58
N PHE A 108 3.07 6.47 6.52
CA PHE A 108 2.20 6.49 7.69
C PHE A 108 1.85 5.08 8.18
N SER A 109 1.60 4.15 7.26
CA SER A 109 1.32 2.75 7.59
C SER A 109 2.52 2.10 8.29
N VAL A 110 3.73 2.25 7.77
CA VAL A 110 4.95 1.72 8.39
C VAL A 110 5.17 2.35 9.77
N SER A 111 5.07 3.68 9.86
CA SER A 111 5.33 4.40 11.10
C SER A 111 4.33 4.04 12.20
N GLY A 112 3.06 3.80 11.85
CA GLY A 112 2.00 3.49 12.79
C GLY A 112 1.97 2.04 13.27
N VAL A 113 2.46 1.09 12.47
CA VAL A 113 2.37 -0.35 12.77
C VAL A 113 3.71 -0.93 13.24
N ALA A 114 4.78 -0.13 13.23
CA ALA A 114 6.10 -0.54 13.69
C ALA A 114 6.15 -1.05 15.13
N CYS A 115 5.36 -0.46 16.04
CA CYS A 115 5.33 -0.85 17.44
C CYS A 115 4.61 -2.18 17.71
N VAL A 116 3.87 -2.70 16.73
CA VAL A 116 3.15 -3.99 16.79
C VAL A 116 3.75 -4.98 15.79
N ASP A 117 5.06 -4.92 15.58
CA ASP A 117 5.80 -5.85 14.71
C ASP A 117 5.21 -5.98 13.29
N MET A 118 4.65 -4.89 12.73
CA MET A 118 4.05 -4.88 11.38
C MET A 118 2.89 -5.87 11.21
N GLU A 119 2.23 -6.23 12.32
CA GLU A 119 1.03 -7.04 12.31
C GLU A 119 -0.10 -6.33 11.53
N SER A 120 -0.76 -7.05 10.62
CA SER A 120 -1.83 -6.51 9.75
C SER A 120 -1.44 -5.39 8.78
N MET A 121 -0.15 -5.14 8.54
CA MET A 121 0.37 -4.21 7.52
C MET A 121 -0.29 -4.31 6.13
N LEU A 122 -0.65 -5.53 5.69
CA LEU A 122 -1.40 -5.76 4.44
C LEU A 122 -2.65 -4.88 4.31
N ARG A 123 -3.37 -4.66 5.42
CA ARG A 123 -4.60 -3.85 5.43
C ARG A 123 -4.30 -2.37 5.21
N TYR A 124 -3.22 -1.88 5.82
CA TYR A 124 -2.85 -0.47 5.78
C TYR A 124 -2.19 -0.07 4.46
N GLU A 125 -1.54 -1.02 3.76
CA GLU A 125 -0.91 -0.76 2.46
C GLU A 125 -1.85 -0.91 1.27
N PHE A 126 -3.03 -1.51 1.45
CA PHE A 126 -3.98 -1.74 0.35
C PHE A 126 -4.26 -0.49 -0.49
N CYS A 127 -4.49 0.65 0.16
CA CYS A 127 -4.73 1.92 -0.53
C CYS A 127 -3.51 2.39 -1.35
N ALA A 128 -2.29 2.16 -0.85
CA ALA A 128 -1.07 2.48 -1.58
C ALA A 128 -0.94 1.60 -2.85
N TYR A 129 -1.27 0.31 -2.75
CA TYR A 129 -1.27 -0.59 -3.91
C TYR A 129 -2.27 -0.17 -4.99
N VAL A 130 -3.48 0.26 -4.61
CA VAL A 130 -4.47 0.78 -5.56
C VAL A 130 -3.92 1.99 -6.32
N LEU A 131 -3.27 2.93 -5.63
CA LEU A 131 -2.64 4.09 -6.26
C LEU A 131 -1.49 3.69 -7.20
N ILE A 132 -0.66 2.72 -6.80
CA ILE A 132 0.41 2.20 -7.65
C ILE A 132 -0.15 1.55 -8.92
N VAL A 133 -1.22 0.75 -8.80
CA VAL A 133 -1.91 0.16 -9.97
C VAL A 133 -2.46 1.24 -10.89
N LEU A 134 -3.08 2.29 -10.34
CA LEU A 134 -3.55 3.43 -11.14
C LEU A 134 -2.41 4.15 -11.87
N ALA A 135 -1.27 4.35 -11.21
CA ALA A 135 -0.08 4.91 -11.83
C ALA A 135 0.47 4.01 -12.96
N LEU A 136 0.47 2.69 -12.75
CA LEU A 136 0.85 1.70 -13.76
C LEU A 136 -0.11 1.72 -14.96
N LEU A 137 -1.42 1.79 -14.74
CA LEU A 137 -2.39 1.88 -15.83
C LEU A 137 -2.23 3.19 -16.61
N ASN A 138 -2.01 4.31 -15.92
CA ASN A 138 -1.71 5.58 -16.56
C ASN A 138 -0.39 5.54 -17.36
N PHE A 139 0.60 4.81 -16.87
CA PHE A 139 1.85 4.55 -17.58
C PHE A 139 1.64 3.73 -18.85
N LEU A 140 0.95 2.59 -18.74
CA LEU A 140 0.68 1.68 -19.85
C LEU A 140 -0.15 2.35 -20.96
N ARG A 141 -1.09 3.24 -20.60
CA ARG A 141 -1.90 4.00 -21.55
C ARG A 141 -1.07 4.91 -22.48
N GLN A 142 0.12 5.33 -22.05
CA GLN A 142 0.98 6.22 -22.85
C GLN A 142 1.71 5.47 -23.98
N PHE A 143 1.73 4.12 -23.95
CA PHE A 143 2.25 3.31 -25.04
C PHE A 143 1.17 3.09 -26.09
N ARG A 144 1.54 3.29 -27.37
CA ARG A 144 0.65 3.07 -28.53
C ARG A 144 0.13 1.63 -28.53
N THR A 145 -1.09 1.42 -29.03
CA THR A 145 -1.80 0.13 -28.97
C THR A 145 -0.87 -1.04 -29.29
N PRO A 146 -0.65 -1.96 -28.34
CA PRO A 146 0.24 -3.08 -28.55
C PRO A 146 -0.33 -4.03 -29.62
N PRO A 147 0.53 -4.77 -30.33
CA PRO A 147 0.07 -5.78 -31.29
C PRO A 147 -0.86 -6.80 -30.60
N VAL A 148 -1.80 -7.37 -31.36
CA VAL A 148 -2.90 -8.21 -30.84
C VAL A 148 -2.40 -9.33 -29.92
N TRP A 149 -1.24 -9.94 -30.23
CA TRP A 149 -0.61 -10.97 -29.42
C TRP A 149 -0.15 -10.49 -28.04
N VAL A 150 0.42 -9.29 -27.95
CA VAL A 150 0.85 -8.70 -26.67
C VAL A 150 -0.38 -8.35 -25.83
N ARG A 151 -1.48 -7.91 -26.47
CA ARG A 151 -2.75 -7.70 -25.78
C ARG A 151 -3.34 -9.00 -25.26
N ALA A 152 -3.39 -10.05 -26.09
CA ALA A 152 -3.90 -11.37 -25.70
C ALA A 152 -3.08 -11.99 -24.56
N LEU A 153 -1.75 -11.91 -24.65
CA LEU A 153 -0.84 -12.37 -23.59
C LEU A 153 -1.06 -11.57 -22.30
N GLY A 154 -1.17 -10.24 -22.40
CA GLY A 154 -1.45 -9.37 -21.26
C GLY A 154 -2.78 -9.70 -20.59
N THR A 155 -3.85 -9.92 -21.37
CA THR A 155 -5.15 -10.32 -20.83
C THR A 155 -5.12 -11.70 -20.18
N ALA A 156 -4.39 -12.65 -20.77
CA ALA A 156 -4.24 -13.98 -20.20
C ALA A 156 -3.45 -13.93 -18.88
N ALA A 157 -2.37 -13.15 -18.83
CA ALA A 157 -1.58 -12.95 -17.62
C ALA A 157 -2.43 -12.32 -16.50
N VAL A 158 -3.19 -11.25 -16.80
CA VAL A 158 -4.09 -10.62 -15.83
C VAL A 158 -5.16 -11.60 -15.35
N ALA A 159 -5.75 -12.39 -16.25
CA ALA A 159 -6.75 -13.39 -15.88
C ALA A 159 -6.16 -14.48 -14.97
N LEU A 160 -4.96 -14.98 -15.28
CA LEU A 160 -4.27 -15.99 -14.49
C LEU A 160 -3.89 -15.47 -13.10
N VAL A 161 -3.32 -14.25 -13.01
CA VAL A 161 -2.96 -13.63 -11.74
C VAL A 161 -4.21 -13.37 -10.89
N SER A 162 -5.31 -12.90 -11.52
CA SER A 162 -6.58 -12.68 -10.82
C SER A 162 -7.18 -14.00 -10.33
N ALA A 163 -7.15 -15.06 -11.15
CA ALA A 163 -7.63 -16.38 -10.76
C ALA A 163 -6.79 -16.97 -9.61
N ALA A 164 -5.46 -16.89 -9.70
CA ALA A 164 -4.57 -17.33 -8.63
C ALA A 164 -4.82 -16.55 -7.33
N GLY A 165 -4.98 -15.23 -7.41
CA GLY A 165 -5.32 -14.38 -6.26
C GLY A 165 -6.66 -14.75 -5.64
N LEU A 166 -7.69 -15.02 -6.44
CA LEU A 166 -9.00 -15.47 -5.97
C LEU A 166 -8.94 -16.86 -5.33
N CYS A 167 -8.17 -17.80 -5.89
CA CYS A 167 -7.96 -19.12 -5.29
C CYS A 167 -7.26 -19.01 -3.94
N LEU A 168 -6.24 -18.16 -3.84
CA LEU A 168 -5.52 -17.91 -2.59
C LEU A 168 -6.43 -17.26 -1.54
N GLN A 169 -7.20 -16.24 -1.91
CA GLN A 169 -8.21 -15.62 -1.03
C GLN A 169 -9.26 -16.63 -0.58
N GLY A 170 -9.77 -17.46 -1.48
CA GLY A 170 -10.71 -18.53 -1.16
C GLY A 170 -10.12 -19.54 -0.17
N TRP A 171 -8.84 -19.87 -0.33
CA TRP A 171 -8.12 -20.74 0.60
C TRP A 171 -7.97 -20.11 1.99
N TYR A 172 -7.66 -18.81 2.08
CA TYR A 172 -7.62 -18.11 3.37
C TYR A 172 -9.00 -18.06 4.05
N VAL A 173 -10.07 -17.74 3.30
CA VAL A 173 -11.44 -17.73 3.83
C VAL A 173 -11.88 -19.12 4.29
N TRP A 174 -11.52 -20.16 3.55
CA TRP A 174 -11.79 -21.55 3.92
C TRP A 174 -11.09 -21.95 5.23
N ASN A 175 -9.84 -21.56 5.41
CA ASN A 175 -9.12 -21.83 6.66
C ASN A 175 -9.67 -21.05 7.85
N PHE A 176 -10.07 -19.80 7.63
CA PHE A 176 -10.73 -18.98 8.65
C PHE A 176 -12.06 -19.60 9.09
N THR A 177 -12.90 -20.05 8.15
CA THR A 177 -14.21 -20.67 8.48
C THR A 177 -14.09 -22.01 9.20
N ARG A 178 -12.96 -22.72 9.06
CA ARG A 178 -12.67 -23.95 9.81
C ARG A 178 -12.01 -23.72 11.17
N GLY A 179 -11.78 -22.47 11.56
CA GLY A 179 -11.12 -22.15 12.83
C GLY A 179 -9.64 -22.53 12.87
N ASN A 180 -9.03 -22.85 11.72
CA ASN A 180 -7.60 -23.10 11.64
C ASN A 180 -6.79 -21.81 11.82
N TRP A 181 -7.43 -20.65 11.61
CA TRP A 181 -6.83 -19.33 11.66
C TRP A 181 -7.67 -18.48 12.60
N VAL A 182 -7.11 -18.15 13.76
CA VAL A 182 -7.68 -17.17 14.69
C VAL A 182 -7.04 -15.84 14.32
N ALA A 183 -7.85 -14.88 13.89
CA ALA A 183 -7.42 -13.50 13.70
C ALA A 183 -7.07 -12.85 15.04
#